data_AF-A0ABD5Y7J5-F1
#
_entry.id   AF-A0ABD5Y7J5-F1
#
_cell.length_a   1.000
_cell.length_b   1.000
_cell.length_c   1.000
_cell.angle_alpha   90.00
_cell.angle_beta   90.00
_cell.angle_gamma   90.00
#
_symmetry.space_group_name_H-M   'P 1'
#
loop_
_entity.id
_entity.type
_entity.pdbx_description
1 polymer ?
#
loop_
_entity_poly.entity_id
_entity_poly.type
_entity_poly.pdbx_seq_one_letter_code
_entity_poly.pdbx_strand_id
1 'polypeptide(L)'
;MGVSVSASTAIIVAGLFFAFTAFYPVAANGFDRVTDAQQGIQERSLERQNTDFAVTNATYDDGANELVVNATNDGSVGLVASDATLVVGNEYVDVGGPNATTTVDGDADTELWLGGETLSVTVNTTTVDTAITTGDDPTRVVLVVESGVRDAAEVSA
;
A
#
# COMPACT_ATOMS: atom_id res chain seq x y z
N MET A 1 -27.78 66.71 2.01
CA MET A 1 -26.54 65.89 1.93
C MET A 1 -26.73 64.61 2.76
N GLY A 2 -27.52 63.64 2.31
CA GLY A 2 -27.86 62.44 3.12
C GLY A 2 -28.16 61.16 2.34
N VAL A 3 -28.65 61.26 1.09
CA VAL A 3 -29.01 60.10 0.26
C VAL A 3 -27.79 59.40 -0.35
N SER A 4 -26.73 60.16 -0.72
CA SER A 4 -25.55 59.60 -1.40
C SER A 4 -24.69 58.68 -0.54
N VAL A 5 -24.56 58.98 0.76
CA VAL A 5 -23.77 58.15 1.69
C VAL A 5 -24.56 56.90 2.06
N SER A 6 -25.87 57.03 2.33
CA SER A 6 -26.75 55.89 2.66
C SER A 6 -26.88 54.90 1.49
N ALA A 7 -27.01 55.38 0.25
CA ALA A 7 -27.07 54.51 -0.94
C ALA A 7 -25.74 53.79 -1.20
N SER A 8 -24.61 54.47 -0.99
CA SER A 8 -23.28 53.85 -1.14
C SER A 8 -23.05 52.76 -0.09
N THR A 9 -23.44 53.01 1.17
CA THR A 9 -23.38 52.00 2.22
C THR A 9 -24.25 50.78 1.90
N ALA A 10 -25.47 50.98 1.37
CA ALA A 10 -26.35 49.87 1.00
C ALA A 10 -25.75 48.98 -0.11
N ILE A 11 -25.11 49.58 -1.11
CA ILE A 11 -24.44 48.84 -2.20
C ILE A 11 -23.24 48.03 -1.67
N ILE A 12 -22.42 48.63 -0.80
CA ILE A 12 -21.27 47.94 -0.19
C ILE A 12 -21.74 46.74 0.64
N VAL A 13 -22.78 46.92 1.45
CA VAL A 13 -23.36 45.85 2.27
C VAL A 13 -23.92 44.73 1.39
N ALA A 14 -24.65 45.06 0.33
CA ALA A 14 -25.17 44.05 -0.60
C ALA A 14 -24.05 43.26 -1.30
N GLY A 15 -23.00 43.95 -1.77
CA GLY A 15 -21.82 43.30 -2.36
C GLY A 15 -21.10 42.38 -1.38
N LEU A 16 -21.01 42.78 -0.11
CA LEU A 16 -20.44 41.96 0.96
C LEU A 16 -21.26 40.68 1.18
N PHE A 17 -22.60 40.77 1.18
CA PHE A 17 -23.46 39.59 1.30
C PHE A 17 -23.25 38.61 0.15
N PHE A 18 -23.23 39.08 -1.09
CA PHE A 18 -22.94 38.22 -2.24
C PHE A 18 -21.54 37.58 -2.17
N ALA A 19 -20.54 38.37 -1.74
CA ALA A 19 -19.19 37.85 -1.53
C ALA A 19 -19.15 36.75 -0.46
N PHE A 20 -19.83 36.94 0.68
CA PHE A 20 -19.91 35.92 1.74
C PHE A 20 -20.68 34.67 1.31
N THR A 21 -21.78 34.81 0.57
CA THR A 21 -22.54 33.66 0.04
C THR A 21 -21.70 32.81 -0.92
N ALA A 22 -20.84 33.42 -1.73
CA ALA A 22 -19.93 32.69 -2.61
C ALA A 22 -18.68 32.15 -1.88
N PHE A 23 -18.15 32.91 -0.91
CA PHE A 23 -16.93 32.56 -0.18
C PHE A 23 -17.14 31.40 0.82
N TYR A 24 -18.23 31.43 1.59
CA TYR A 24 -18.48 30.46 2.65
C TYR A 24 -18.44 29.00 2.17
N PRO A 25 -19.12 28.58 1.08
CA PRO A 25 -19.05 27.20 0.63
C PRO A 25 -17.64 26.81 0.18
N VAL A 26 -16.86 27.71 -0.43
CA VAL A 26 -15.47 27.41 -0.81
C VAL A 26 -14.60 27.21 0.42
N ALA A 27 -14.75 28.07 1.43
CA ALA A 27 -14.03 27.95 2.69
C ALA A 27 -14.40 26.65 3.43
N ALA A 28 -15.70 26.36 3.58
CA ALA A 28 -16.20 25.17 4.25
C ALA A 28 -15.70 23.88 3.57
N ASN A 29 -15.92 23.75 2.25
CA ASN A 29 -15.42 22.60 1.50
C ASN A 29 -13.89 22.46 1.56
N GLY A 30 -13.18 23.59 1.63
CA GLY A 30 -11.72 23.59 1.81
C GLY A 30 -11.30 23.02 3.16
N PHE A 31 -11.96 23.45 4.25
CA PHE A 31 -11.71 22.93 5.59
C PHE A 31 -12.08 21.44 5.73
N ASP A 32 -13.20 21.01 5.15
CA ASP A 32 -13.62 19.61 5.17
C ASP A 32 -12.58 18.73 4.48
N ARG A 33 -12.13 19.09 3.25
CA ARG A 33 -11.09 18.34 2.53
C ARG A 33 -9.79 18.20 3.31
N VAL A 34 -9.36 19.25 4.00
CA VAL A 34 -8.13 19.23 4.80
C VAL A 34 -8.32 18.38 6.06
N THR A 35 -9.51 18.41 6.67
CA THR A 35 -9.83 17.60 7.84
C THR A 35 -9.89 16.12 7.47
N ASP A 36 -10.59 15.76 6.38
CA ASP A 36 -10.67 14.39 5.86
C ASP A 36 -9.28 13.86 5.49
N ALA A 37 -8.45 14.68 4.84
CA ALA A 37 -7.08 14.30 4.51
C ALA A 37 -6.23 14.03 5.76
N GLN A 38 -6.36 14.85 6.80
CA GLN A 38 -5.66 14.65 8.08
C GLN A 38 -6.15 13.40 8.80
N GLN A 39 -7.46 13.12 8.77
CA GLN A 39 -8.02 11.90 9.32
C GLN A 39 -7.47 10.67 8.58
N GLY A 40 -7.49 10.68 7.24
CA GLY A 40 -6.95 9.57 6.44
C GLY A 40 -5.45 9.34 6.64
N ILE A 41 -4.64 10.37 6.91
CA ILE A 41 -3.22 10.20 7.27
C ILE A 41 -3.07 9.50 8.62
N GLN A 42 -3.90 9.84 9.61
CA GLN A 42 -3.86 9.21 10.93
C GLN A 42 -4.28 7.74 10.87
N GLU A 43 -5.35 7.44 10.14
CA GLU A 43 -5.84 6.07 9.91
C GLU A 43 -4.77 5.20 9.24
N ARG A 44 -4.17 5.66 8.11
CA ARG A 44 -3.05 4.95 7.46
C ARG A 44 -1.80 4.83 8.34
N SER A 45 -1.59 5.77 9.25
CA SER A 45 -0.48 5.66 10.21
C SER A 45 -0.74 4.61 11.27
N LEU A 46 -1.98 4.46 11.72
CA LEU A 46 -2.37 3.41 12.66
C LEU A 46 -2.32 2.03 12.00
N GLU A 47 -2.82 1.92 10.77
CA GLU A 47 -2.75 0.71 9.96
C GLU A 47 -1.30 0.23 9.79
N ARG A 48 -0.39 1.10 9.34
CA ARG A 48 1.04 0.76 9.22
C ARG A 48 1.71 0.38 10.54
N GLN A 49 1.21 0.86 11.69
CA GLN A 49 1.73 0.46 13.00
C GLN A 49 1.20 -0.90 13.45
N ASN A 50 0.03 -1.30 12.96
CA ASN A 50 -0.63 -2.56 13.31
C ASN A 50 -0.39 -3.67 12.26
N THR A 51 0.10 -3.30 11.07
CA THR A 51 0.68 -4.21 10.08
C THR A 51 2.10 -4.55 10.51
N ASP A 52 2.36 -5.84 10.67
CA ASP A 52 3.70 -6.38 10.85
C ASP A 52 3.77 -7.72 10.12
N PHE A 53 4.87 -7.98 9.43
CA PHE A 53 5.08 -9.26 8.78
C PHE A 53 6.57 -9.51 8.58
N ALA A 54 6.95 -10.78 8.55
CA ALA A 54 8.33 -11.19 8.34
C ALA A 54 8.41 -12.19 7.19
N VAL A 55 9.35 -11.99 6.28
CA VAL A 55 9.74 -12.99 5.26
C VAL A 55 10.57 -14.06 5.96
N THR A 56 9.93 -15.20 6.27
CA THR A 56 10.53 -16.28 7.05
C THR A 56 11.62 -17.01 6.29
N ASN A 57 11.41 -17.24 4.99
CA ASN A 57 12.42 -17.84 4.12
C ASN A 57 12.15 -17.50 2.65
N ALA A 58 13.21 -17.57 1.85
CA ALA A 58 13.17 -17.52 0.41
C ALA A 58 14.07 -18.64 -0.13
N THR A 59 13.47 -19.70 -0.66
CA THR A 59 14.20 -20.90 -1.08
C THR A 59 14.12 -21.05 -2.59
N TYR A 60 15.27 -21.19 -3.24
CA TYR A 60 15.38 -21.42 -4.68
C TYR A 60 15.71 -22.88 -4.98
N ASP A 61 14.84 -23.52 -5.77
CA ASP A 61 15.04 -24.86 -6.31
C ASP A 61 15.46 -24.78 -7.79
N ASP A 62 16.75 -24.98 -8.04
CA ASP A 62 17.35 -25.02 -9.38
C ASP A 62 16.80 -26.18 -10.25
N GLY A 63 16.42 -27.29 -9.61
CA GLY A 63 15.84 -28.45 -10.31
C GLY A 63 14.44 -28.18 -10.84
N ALA A 64 13.63 -27.45 -10.07
CA ALA A 64 12.28 -27.04 -10.45
C ALA A 64 12.22 -25.70 -11.21
N ASN A 65 13.28 -24.89 -11.15
CA ASN A 65 13.30 -23.48 -11.55
C ASN A 65 12.26 -22.64 -10.79
N GLU A 66 12.08 -22.92 -9.50
CA GLU A 66 11.08 -22.27 -8.65
C GLU A 66 11.74 -21.54 -7.48
N LEU A 67 11.28 -20.32 -7.21
CA LEU A 67 11.60 -19.58 -6.00
C LEU A 67 10.36 -19.54 -5.12
N VAL A 68 10.46 -20.10 -3.92
CA VAL A 68 9.39 -20.10 -2.92
C VAL A 68 9.73 -19.10 -1.83
N VAL A 69 8.91 -18.06 -1.70
CA VAL A 69 9.02 -17.03 -0.65
C VAL A 69 7.89 -17.22 0.34
N ASN A 70 8.23 -17.47 1.60
CA ASN A 70 7.25 -17.60 2.68
C ASN A 70 7.33 -16.38 3.59
N ALA A 71 6.18 -15.77 3.87
CA ALA A 71 6.05 -14.64 4.78
C ALA A 71 4.93 -14.88 5.80
N THR A 72 5.16 -14.56 7.07
CA THR A 72 4.17 -14.71 8.17
C THR A 72 3.70 -13.34 8.66
N ASN A 73 2.39 -13.17 8.81
CA ASN A 73 1.79 -11.91 9.29
C ASN A 73 1.83 -11.92 10.81
N ASP A 74 2.79 -11.23 11.39
CA ASP A 74 2.91 -11.08 12.84
C ASP A 74 2.04 -9.94 13.39
N GLY A 75 1.40 -9.19 12.50
CA GLY A 75 0.52 -8.08 12.80
C GLY A 75 -0.91 -8.49 13.14
N SER A 76 -1.74 -7.47 13.33
CA SER A 76 -3.17 -7.62 13.65
C SER A 76 -4.11 -7.21 12.52
N VAL A 77 -3.55 -6.66 11.43
CA VAL A 77 -4.27 -6.26 10.22
C VAL A 77 -4.25 -7.43 9.24
N GLY A 78 -5.41 -7.79 8.71
CA GLY A 78 -5.50 -8.74 7.59
C GLY A 78 -5.00 -8.07 6.32
N LEU A 79 -4.14 -8.77 5.58
CA LEU A 79 -3.49 -8.28 4.36
C LEU A 79 -4.05 -9.02 3.16
N VAL A 80 -4.03 -8.39 1.99
CA VAL A 80 -4.43 -9.04 0.74
C VAL A 80 -3.20 -9.51 -0.03
N ALA A 81 -3.13 -10.81 -0.31
CA ALA A 81 -2.00 -11.45 -0.97
C ALA A 81 -1.75 -10.89 -2.38
N SER A 82 -2.81 -10.64 -3.15
CA SER A 82 -2.75 -10.12 -4.52
C SER A 82 -2.38 -8.63 -4.61
N ASP A 83 -2.55 -7.87 -3.52
CA ASP A 83 -2.08 -6.47 -3.45
C ASP A 83 -0.63 -6.36 -2.98
N ALA A 84 0.00 -7.48 -2.60
CA ALA A 84 1.41 -7.49 -2.30
C ALA A 84 2.25 -7.39 -3.58
N THR A 85 3.44 -6.80 -3.48
CA THR A 85 4.39 -6.73 -4.58
C THR A 85 5.68 -7.40 -4.15
N LEU A 86 6.16 -8.35 -4.95
CA LEU A 86 7.43 -9.02 -4.74
C LEU A 86 8.48 -8.43 -5.68
N VAL A 87 9.67 -8.17 -5.16
CA VAL A 87 10.84 -7.76 -5.93
C VAL A 87 11.93 -8.79 -5.73
N VAL A 88 12.37 -9.42 -6.81
CA VAL A 88 13.43 -10.45 -6.81
C VAL A 88 14.63 -9.87 -7.56
N GLY A 89 15.74 -9.64 -6.86
CA GLY A 89 16.99 -9.21 -7.51
C GLY A 89 16.84 -7.98 -8.42
N ASN A 90 16.06 -6.99 -7.97
CA ASN A 90 15.74 -5.75 -8.70
C ASN A 90 14.69 -5.85 -9.82
N GLU A 91 14.03 -7.00 -9.97
CA GLU A 91 12.93 -7.22 -10.91
C GLU A 91 11.59 -7.36 -10.19
N TYR A 92 10.54 -6.78 -10.77
CA TYR A 92 9.19 -6.83 -10.20
C TYR A 92 8.48 -8.11 -10.61
N VAL A 93 7.94 -8.81 -9.63
CA VAL A 93 7.10 -9.98 -9.82
C VAL A 93 5.71 -9.64 -9.28
N ASP A 94 4.72 -9.76 -10.16
CA ASP A 94 3.31 -9.53 -9.83
C ASP A 94 2.76 -10.70 -9.03
N VAL A 95 2.40 -10.46 -7.77
CA VAL A 95 1.94 -11.49 -6.83
C VAL A 95 0.47 -11.79 -7.13
N GLY A 96 0.17 -13.03 -7.53
CA GLY A 96 -1.15 -13.40 -8.06
C GLY A 96 -1.30 -13.25 -9.58
N GLY A 97 -0.24 -12.80 -10.27
CA GLY A 97 -0.16 -12.79 -11.73
C GLY A 97 0.13 -14.18 -12.35
N PRO A 98 0.24 -14.29 -13.68
CA PRO A 98 0.51 -15.56 -14.36
C PRO A 98 1.89 -16.16 -14.04
N ASN A 99 2.80 -15.35 -13.50
CA ASN A 99 4.19 -15.72 -13.24
C ASN A 99 4.46 -16.11 -11.78
N ALA A 100 3.47 -15.93 -10.89
CA ALA A 100 3.58 -16.26 -9.48
C ALA A 100 2.27 -16.83 -8.93
N THR A 101 2.33 -18.01 -8.33
CA THR A 101 1.20 -18.60 -7.62
C THR A 101 1.29 -18.29 -6.14
N THR A 102 0.14 -18.07 -5.50
CA THR A 102 0.06 -17.69 -4.10
C THR A 102 -0.84 -18.65 -3.34
N THR A 103 -0.46 -18.98 -2.11
CA THR A 103 -1.34 -19.65 -1.15
C THR A 103 -1.28 -18.94 0.19
N VAL A 104 -2.41 -18.83 0.88
CA VAL A 104 -2.46 -18.38 2.27
C VAL A 104 -2.76 -19.60 3.13
N ASP A 105 -1.84 -19.92 4.05
CA ASP A 105 -1.88 -21.11 4.90
C ASP A 105 -2.13 -22.42 4.10
N GLY A 106 -1.60 -22.47 2.87
CA GLY A 106 -1.74 -23.61 1.97
C GLY A 106 -3.02 -23.65 1.13
N ASP A 107 -3.91 -22.67 1.27
CA ASP A 107 -5.13 -22.54 0.46
C ASP A 107 -4.92 -21.51 -0.67
N ALA A 108 -5.16 -21.93 -1.90
CA ALA A 108 -4.98 -21.12 -3.11
C ALA A 108 -6.22 -20.28 -3.48
N ASP A 109 -7.38 -20.59 -2.87
CA ASP A 109 -8.64 -19.89 -3.13
C ASP A 109 -8.83 -18.68 -2.20
N THR A 110 -7.95 -18.51 -1.21
CA THR A 110 -7.95 -17.36 -0.31
C THR A 110 -6.85 -16.36 -0.64
N GLU A 111 -7.25 -15.10 -0.72
CA GLU A 111 -6.34 -13.96 -0.88
C GLU A 111 -6.18 -13.19 0.44
N LEU A 112 -7.00 -13.48 1.45
CA LEU A 112 -6.95 -12.79 2.74
C LEU A 112 -5.98 -13.50 3.67
N TRP A 113 -4.94 -12.78 4.08
CA TRP A 113 -3.85 -13.21 4.94
C TRP A 113 -3.95 -12.55 6.32
N LEU A 114 -4.52 -13.27 7.28
CA LEU A 114 -4.75 -12.81 8.66
C LEU A 114 -3.50 -12.95 9.54
N GLY A 115 -3.55 -12.32 10.71
CA GLY A 115 -2.48 -12.43 11.71
C GLY A 115 -2.26 -13.89 12.15
N GLY A 116 -1.01 -14.32 12.10
CA GLY A 116 -0.54 -15.67 12.39
C GLY A 116 -0.53 -16.62 11.19
N GLU A 117 -1.12 -16.23 10.06
CA GLU A 117 -1.11 -17.04 8.83
C GLU A 117 0.18 -16.81 8.03
N THR A 118 0.47 -17.70 7.08
CA THR A 118 1.65 -17.60 6.21
C THR A 118 1.23 -17.50 4.75
N LEU A 119 1.70 -16.45 4.07
CA LEU A 119 1.64 -16.32 2.64
C LEU A 119 2.82 -17.06 2.01
N SER A 120 2.55 -17.98 1.09
CA SER A 120 3.55 -18.61 0.24
C SER A 120 3.41 -18.11 -1.18
N VAL A 121 4.48 -17.53 -1.72
CA VAL A 121 4.57 -17.06 -3.11
C VAL A 121 5.56 -17.95 -3.84
N THR A 122 5.08 -18.68 -4.85
CA THR A 122 5.92 -19.50 -5.72
C THR A 122 6.08 -18.82 -7.07
N VAL A 123 7.31 -18.47 -7.41
CA VAL A 123 7.66 -17.76 -8.64
C VAL A 123 8.38 -18.71 -9.59
N ASN A 124 7.93 -18.77 -10.83
CA ASN A 124 8.65 -19.49 -11.87
C ASN A 124 9.82 -18.63 -12.37
N THR A 125 11.04 -19.02 -12.04
CA THR A 125 12.25 -18.23 -12.33
C THR A 125 12.60 -18.16 -13.81
N THR A 126 12.00 -18.98 -14.68
CA THR A 126 12.16 -18.84 -16.14
C THR A 126 11.41 -17.63 -16.71
N THR A 127 10.51 -17.04 -15.93
CA THR A 127 9.74 -15.84 -16.29
C THR A 127 10.38 -14.54 -15.80
N VAL A 128 11.48 -14.66 -15.04
CA VAL A 128 12.24 -13.58 -14.43
C VAL A 128 13.56 -13.48 -15.21
N ASP A 129 13.91 -12.30 -15.71
CA ASP A 129 15.16 -12.10 -16.47
C ASP A 129 16.40 -12.10 -15.57
N THR A 130 16.21 -11.81 -14.29
CA THR A 130 17.26 -11.80 -13.27
C THR A 130 17.70 -13.20 -12.89
N ALA A 131 19.01 -13.47 -13.03
CA ALA A 131 19.60 -14.72 -12.57
C ALA A 131 19.54 -14.82 -11.04
N ILE A 132 18.91 -15.87 -10.53
CA ILE A 132 18.86 -16.14 -9.09
C ILE A 132 20.14 -16.87 -8.66
N THR A 133 20.84 -16.28 -7.70
CA THR A 133 22.07 -16.79 -7.12
C THR A 133 21.86 -17.18 -5.66
N THR A 134 22.48 -18.27 -5.24
CA THR A 134 22.58 -18.72 -3.84
C THR A 134 24.06 -18.81 -3.45
N GLY A 135 24.40 -18.62 -2.16
CA GLY A 135 25.78 -18.74 -1.67
C GLY A 135 26.43 -17.41 -1.27
N ASP A 136 27.61 -17.11 -1.80
CA ASP A 136 28.46 -15.97 -1.37
C ASP A 136 27.92 -14.58 -1.76
N ASP A 137 27.03 -14.52 -2.76
CA ASP A 137 26.32 -13.31 -3.19
C ASP A 137 24.86 -13.69 -3.51
N PRO A 138 24.03 -13.92 -2.47
CA PRO A 138 22.68 -14.41 -2.66
C PRO A 138 21.77 -13.31 -3.21
N THR A 139 20.85 -13.70 -4.09
CA THR A 139 19.81 -12.78 -4.56
C THR A 139 18.94 -12.34 -3.38
N ARG A 140 18.56 -11.07 -3.35
CA ARG A 140 17.67 -10.53 -2.31
C ARG A 140 16.24 -10.43 -2.81
N VAL A 141 15.31 -10.90 -1.99
CA VAL A 141 13.86 -10.71 -2.20
C VAL A 141 13.34 -9.62 -1.28
N VAL A 142 12.40 -8.83 -1.77
CA VAL A 142 11.68 -7.82 -0.98
C VAL A 142 10.20 -8.01 -1.22
N LEU A 143 9.46 -8.24 -0.16
CA LEU A 143 8.01 -8.24 -0.21
C LEU A 143 7.52 -6.90 0.34
N VAL A 144 6.55 -6.31 -0.34
CA VAL A 144 5.89 -5.06 0.05
C VAL A 144 4.39 -5.32 0.07
N VAL A 145 3.71 -4.94 1.15
CA VAL A 145 2.25 -5.11 1.30
C VAL A 145 1.52 -3.79 1.10
N GLU A 146 0.18 -3.82 1.01
CA GLU A 146 -0.68 -2.66 0.69
C GLU A 146 -0.42 -1.43 1.57
N SER A 147 -0.12 -1.64 2.85
CA SER A 147 0.13 -0.56 3.81
C SER A 147 1.48 0.13 3.58
N GLY A 148 2.32 -0.40 2.70
CA GLY A 148 3.66 0.08 2.39
C GLY A 148 4.74 -0.41 3.36
N VAL A 149 4.38 -1.28 4.31
CA VAL A 149 5.36 -2.04 5.10
C VAL A 149 6.08 -3.02 4.18
N ARG A 150 7.37 -3.21 4.42
CA ARG A 150 8.20 -4.11 3.61
C ARG A 150 9.15 -4.88 4.47
N ASP A 151 9.42 -6.10 4.07
CA ASP A 151 10.46 -6.93 4.64
C ASP A 151 11.24 -7.66 3.53
N ALA A 152 12.43 -8.14 3.85
CA ALA A 152 13.33 -8.71 2.88
C ALA A 152 14.15 -9.87 3.44
N ALA A 153 14.40 -10.84 2.57
CA ALA A 153 15.23 -12.00 2.85
C ALA A 153 16.25 -12.22 1.73
N GLU A 154 17.33 -12.92 2.07
CA GLU A 154 18.29 -13.44 1.10
C GLU A 154 17.84 -14.84 0.66
N VAL A 155 18.02 -15.14 -0.62
CA VAL A 155 17.65 -16.43 -1.19
C VAL A 155 18.66 -17.49 -0.78
N SER A 156 18.15 -18.59 -0.22
CA SER A 156 18.90 -19.81 0.08
C SER A 156 18.51 -20.96 -0.85
N ALA A 157 19.37 -21.98 -0.92
CA ALA A 157 19.06 -23.25 -1.59
C ALA A 157 18.39 -24.25 -0.64
#